data_AF-A0AAE0JVF2-F1
#
_entry.id   AF-A0AAE0JVF2-F1
#
_cell.length_a   1.000
_cell.length_b   1.000
_cell.length_c   1.000
_cell.angle_alpha   90.00
_cell.angle_beta   90.00
_cell.angle_gamma   90.00
#
_symmetry.space_group_name_H-M   'P 1'
#
loop_
_entity.id
_entity.type
_entity.pdbx_description
1 polymer ?
#
loop_
_entity_poly.entity_id
_entity_poly.type
_entity_poly.pdbx_seq_one_letter_code
_entity_poly.pdbx_strand_id
1 'polypeptide(L)'
;MVSPVRTKEDDISSLILASLSLTRYACSSLTQLSGGSINFLFRGTLLDALASVEDAGGHASTTETSETVILKYSTAFLSVNPDFPIDISRSFTEEAMLQALESFHPQASSRSLAGTDIQVKTPHLYLLDRANSIIQVHQDLSPSRDFKSILLTAAGQDTDQSFHVFARNTGAALGSWLKAFHEWADEPAQRALCNAIERNSGPMRKLKYDTSYDTFISVLEKFPEILDHGTRKDLQRVKDMATSEFEKPLASSEDLEASWGLVHGDFWTGNVLVPEHASSSLQDEMFVIDWELAQPGHRAYDLGQMFGDLYERKHFKGVESAFEALQGFASGYGGMADELAFRTAIHAGVHLIHWYNRRVPTAPLDAPPDKVLEAMTTAKDWILRGYERDKIWFQTSALSCLWEHL
;
A
#
# COMPACT_ATOMS: atom_id res chain seq x y z
N MET A 1 22.57 22.13 -23.05
CA MET A 1 21.90 20.87 -23.44
C MET A 1 20.93 20.52 -22.33
N VAL A 2 19.63 20.67 -22.59
CA VAL A 2 18.57 20.29 -21.65
C VAL A 2 18.48 18.75 -21.70
N SER A 3 18.41 18.10 -20.54
CA SER A 3 18.25 16.64 -20.46
C SER A 3 16.96 16.20 -21.17
N PRO A 4 16.94 15.11 -21.96
CA PRO A 4 15.75 14.62 -22.65
C PRO A 4 14.55 14.41 -21.71
N VAL A 5 14.83 14.04 -20.45
CA VAL A 5 13.83 13.84 -19.38
C VAL A 5 13.11 15.15 -19.05
N ARG A 6 13.84 16.27 -18.95
CA ARG A 6 13.30 17.57 -18.54
C ARG A 6 12.35 18.16 -19.59
N THR A 7 12.66 17.95 -20.87
CA THR A 7 11.77 18.32 -21.99
C THR A 7 10.43 17.57 -21.96
N LYS A 8 10.43 16.29 -21.55
CA LYS A 8 9.19 15.50 -21.46
C LYS A 8 8.33 15.92 -20.26
N GLU A 9 8.95 16.34 -19.17
CA GLU A 9 8.28 16.86 -17.96
C GLU A 9 7.62 18.23 -18.22
N ASP A 10 8.30 19.12 -18.94
CA ASP A 10 7.76 20.43 -19.33
C ASP A 10 6.54 20.28 -20.27
N ASP A 11 6.59 19.30 -21.18
CA ASP A 11 5.47 18.98 -22.09
C ASP A 11 4.25 18.43 -21.32
N ILE A 12 4.46 17.51 -20.38
CA ILE A 12 3.38 16.97 -19.53
C ILE A 12 2.78 18.08 -18.66
N SER A 13 3.62 18.92 -18.05
CA SER A 13 3.15 20.02 -17.21
C SER A 13 2.28 21.00 -17.98
N SER A 14 2.71 21.36 -19.20
CA SER A 14 1.96 22.25 -20.09
C SER A 14 0.60 21.64 -20.49
N LEU A 15 0.57 20.33 -20.76
CA LEU A 15 -0.65 19.60 -21.07
C LEU A 15 -1.62 19.58 -19.88
N ILE A 16 -1.13 19.32 -18.66
CA ILE A 16 -1.96 19.31 -17.45
C ILE A 16 -2.56 20.70 -17.21
N LEU A 17 -1.74 21.76 -17.28
CA LEU A 17 -2.20 23.15 -17.13
C LEU A 17 -3.26 23.51 -18.16
N ALA A 18 -3.06 23.14 -19.43
CA ALA A 18 -4.05 23.38 -20.48
C ALA A 18 -5.36 22.62 -20.22
N SER A 19 -5.29 21.34 -19.84
CA SER A 19 -6.46 20.48 -19.56
C SER A 19 -7.32 21.02 -18.42
N LEU A 20 -6.69 21.53 -17.36
CA LEU A 20 -7.38 22.02 -16.18
C LEU A 20 -7.81 23.50 -16.27
N SER A 21 -7.35 24.25 -17.28
CA SER A 21 -7.51 25.71 -17.39
C SER A 21 -8.96 26.21 -17.35
N LEU A 22 -9.93 25.40 -17.77
CA LEU A 22 -11.35 25.73 -17.77
C LEU A 22 -12.12 25.08 -16.61
N THR A 23 -11.42 24.42 -15.69
CA THR A 23 -12.00 23.78 -14.52
C THR A 23 -11.77 24.64 -13.27
N ARG A 24 -12.50 24.36 -12.18
CA ARG A 24 -12.23 24.96 -10.87
C ARG A 24 -10.88 24.57 -10.25
N TYR A 25 -10.14 23.67 -10.90
CA TYR A 25 -8.84 23.17 -10.47
C TYR A 25 -7.70 23.72 -11.33
N ALA A 26 -7.96 24.79 -12.10
CA ALA A 26 -6.95 25.47 -12.88
C ALA A 26 -5.78 25.93 -11.98
N CYS A 27 -4.56 25.63 -12.40
CA CYS A 27 -3.35 25.88 -11.62
C CYS A 27 -2.50 27.00 -12.24
N SER A 28 -1.86 27.79 -11.38
CA SER A 28 -0.85 28.80 -11.77
C SER A 28 0.52 28.16 -12.02
N SER A 29 0.84 27.09 -11.30
CA SER A 29 2.11 26.37 -11.42
C SER A 29 1.98 24.92 -10.98
N LEU A 30 2.87 24.07 -11.50
CA LEU A 30 3.01 22.67 -11.09
C LEU A 30 4.40 22.42 -10.52
N THR A 31 4.48 21.67 -9.44
CA THR A 31 5.73 21.14 -8.87
C THR A 31 5.68 19.62 -8.95
N GLN A 32 6.60 19.01 -9.68
CA GLN A 32 6.67 17.55 -9.77
C GLN A 32 7.03 16.94 -8.42
N LEU A 33 6.32 15.89 -8.04
CA LEU A 33 6.55 15.13 -6.83
C LEU A 33 7.31 13.84 -7.16
N SER A 34 8.21 13.45 -6.28
CA SER A 34 8.89 12.16 -6.33
C SER A 34 8.08 11.08 -5.61
N GLY A 35 8.27 9.81 -5.97
CA GLY A 35 7.77 8.66 -5.20
C GLY A 35 6.80 7.75 -5.94
N GLY A 36 6.12 8.24 -6.98
CA GLY A 36 5.28 7.42 -7.85
C GLY A 36 6.11 6.63 -8.88
N SER A 37 5.91 5.32 -8.97
CA SER A 37 6.55 4.46 -9.99
C SER A 37 5.71 4.30 -11.26
N ILE A 38 4.39 4.45 -11.14
CA ILE A 38 3.43 4.18 -12.22
C ILE A 38 2.96 5.47 -12.89
N ASN A 39 2.53 6.46 -12.11
CA ASN A 39 1.94 7.72 -12.61
C ASN A 39 2.89 8.91 -12.42
N PHE A 40 2.64 9.98 -13.18
CA PHE A 40 3.30 11.26 -12.95
C PHE A 40 2.50 12.01 -11.88
N LEU A 41 3.19 12.45 -10.83
CA LEU A 41 2.59 13.16 -9.70
C LEU A 41 3.08 14.60 -9.67
N PHE A 42 2.15 15.54 -9.51
CA PHE A 42 2.45 16.95 -9.36
C PHE A 42 1.64 17.55 -8.20
N ARG A 43 2.22 18.51 -7.50
CA ARG A 43 1.47 19.46 -6.69
C ARG A 43 1.14 20.67 -7.54
N GLY A 44 -0.14 20.94 -7.73
CA GLY A 44 -0.63 22.13 -8.42
C GLY A 44 -0.93 23.24 -7.42
N THR A 45 -0.45 24.44 -7.70
CA THR A 45 -0.90 25.67 -7.01
C THR A 45 -2.11 26.21 -7.74
N LEU A 46 -3.26 26.24 -7.09
CA LEU A 46 -4.51 26.66 -7.69
C LEU A 46 -4.50 28.16 -8.04
N LEU A 47 -5.26 28.54 -9.07
CA LEU A 47 -5.55 29.95 -9.35
C LEU A 47 -6.55 30.51 -8.33
N ASP A 48 -7.56 29.72 -7.98
CA ASP A 48 -8.57 30.04 -6.98
C ASP A 48 -8.54 28.97 -5.88
N ALA A 49 -8.38 29.37 -4.62
CA ALA A 49 -8.33 28.43 -3.51
C ALA A 49 -9.65 27.66 -3.35
N LEU A 50 -9.56 26.38 -3.03
CA LEU A 50 -10.73 25.53 -2.77
C LEU A 50 -11.18 25.73 -1.32
N ALA A 51 -12.49 25.91 -1.09
CA ALA A 51 -13.02 25.80 0.26
C ALA A 51 -12.84 24.35 0.77
N SER A 52 -12.48 24.19 2.05
CA SER A 52 -12.46 22.89 2.73
C SER A 52 -13.81 22.19 2.54
N VAL A 53 -13.77 20.90 2.24
CA VAL A 53 -14.95 20.03 2.33
C VAL A 53 -15.28 19.90 3.82
N GLU A 54 -16.52 20.18 4.21
CA GLU A 54 -16.97 19.93 5.59
C GLU A 54 -16.99 18.42 5.83
N ASP A 55 -16.24 17.95 6.84
CA ASP A 55 -16.34 16.57 7.31
C ASP A 55 -17.80 16.30 7.74
N ALA A 56 -18.35 15.14 7.36
CA ALA A 56 -19.71 14.69 7.68
C ALA A 56 -20.02 14.64 9.21
N GLY A 57 -19.03 14.88 10.06
CA GLY A 57 -19.14 14.97 11.52
C GLY A 57 -19.55 16.34 12.08
N GLY A 58 -19.81 17.37 11.25
CA GLY A 58 -20.45 18.62 11.70
C GLY A 58 -19.69 19.42 12.77
N HIS A 59 -18.39 19.17 12.95
CA HIS A 59 -17.56 19.99 13.82
C HIS A 59 -17.17 21.24 13.06
N ALA A 60 -17.43 22.41 13.65
CA ALA A 60 -17.11 23.71 13.09
C ALA A 60 -15.59 23.85 12.91
N SER A 61 -15.09 23.43 11.75
CA SER A 61 -13.77 23.82 11.28
C SER A 61 -13.88 25.22 10.71
N THR A 62 -12.99 26.11 11.14
CA THR A 62 -12.65 27.31 10.37
C THR A 62 -12.57 26.94 8.89
N THR A 63 -13.23 27.68 8.01
CA THR A 63 -13.21 27.41 6.55
C THR A 63 -11.78 27.53 6.04
N GLU A 64 -11.01 26.46 6.16
CA GLU A 64 -9.65 26.38 5.66
C GLU A 64 -9.73 26.28 4.15
N THR A 65 -9.13 27.23 3.46
CA THR A 65 -9.05 27.18 2.00
C THR A 65 -7.77 26.45 1.61
N SER A 66 -7.87 25.41 0.79
CA SER A 66 -6.71 24.76 0.20
C SER A 66 -6.23 25.54 -1.03
N GLU A 67 -4.98 25.97 -1.01
CA GLU A 67 -4.33 26.63 -2.15
C GLU A 67 -3.68 25.63 -3.12
N THR A 68 -3.61 24.35 -2.74
CA THR A 68 -2.95 23.31 -3.53
C THR A 68 -3.79 22.06 -3.70
N VAL A 69 -3.48 21.30 -4.76
CA VAL A 69 -4.05 20.00 -5.09
C VAL A 69 -2.96 19.05 -5.55
N ILE A 70 -3.22 17.74 -5.42
CA ILE A 70 -2.36 16.71 -6.00
C ILE A 70 -2.95 16.28 -7.35
N LEU A 71 -2.12 16.32 -8.38
CA LEU A 71 -2.47 15.92 -9.73
C LEU A 71 -1.76 14.61 -10.06
N LYS A 72 -2.55 13.57 -10.33
CA LYS A 72 -2.07 12.26 -10.76
C LYS A 72 -2.41 12.09 -12.24
N TYR A 73 -1.37 12.12 -13.08
CA TYR A 73 -1.49 11.97 -14.52
C TYR A 73 -1.09 10.56 -14.94
N SER A 74 -2.06 9.84 -15.50
CA SER A 74 -1.91 8.43 -15.88
C SER A 74 -1.68 8.27 -17.37
N THR A 75 -0.69 7.45 -17.72
CA THR A 75 -0.39 7.09 -19.11
C THR A 75 -0.48 5.58 -19.32
N ALA A 76 -0.45 5.16 -20.59
CA ALA A 76 -0.39 3.75 -20.97
C ALA A 76 1.01 3.11 -20.75
N PHE A 77 1.91 3.79 -20.03
CA PHE A 77 3.24 3.32 -19.68
C PHE A 77 3.63 3.80 -18.27
N LEU A 78 4.69 3.22 -17.67
CA LEU A 78 5.17 3.63 -16.35
C LEU A 78 5.88 4.99 -16.41
N SER A 79 5.65 5.84 -15.41
CA SER A 79 6.36 7.13 -15.29
C SER A 79 7.88 6.96 -15.22
N VAL A 80 8.35 5.90 -14.55
CA VAL A 80 9.78 5.58 -14.39
C VAL A 80 10.37 4.77 -15.55
N ASN A 81 9.53 4.16 -16.39
CA ASN A 81 9.95 3.37 -17.54
C ASN A 81 8.91 3.42 -18.68
N PRO A 82 9.05 4.39 -19.62
CA PRO A 82 8.11 4.55 -20.72
C PRO A 82 8.03 3.38 -21.70
N ASP A 83 9.02 2.47 -21.70
CA ASP A 83 9.02 1.28 -22.55
C ASP A 83 8.20 0.13 -21.94
N PHE A 84 7.75 0.28 -20.69
CA PHE A 84 6.91 -0.71 -20.02
C PHE A 84 5.42 -0.30 -20.15
N PRO A 85 4.62 -1.00 -20.97
CA PRO A 85 3.21 -0.70 -21.11
C PRO A 85 2.44 -1.08 -19.84
N ILE A 86 1.47 -0.25 -19.45
CA ILE A 86 0.58 -0.50 -18.33
C ILE A 86 -0.82 0.04 -18.61
N ASP A 87 -1.85 -0.69 -18.20
CA ASP A 87 -3.23 -0.36 -18.53
C ASP A 87 -3.74 0.84 -17.72
N ILE A 88 -4.42 1.77 -18.39
CA ILE A 88 -4.99 2.98 -17.77
C ILE A 88 -6.24 2.69 -16.92
N SER A 89 -6.83 1.49 -17.01
CA SER A 89 -8.00 1.08 -16.23
C SER A 89 -7.80 1.24 -14.71
N ARG A 90 -6.54 1.22 -14.26
CA ARG A 90 -6.12 1.47 -12.88
C ARG A 90 -6.60 2.81 -12.31
N SER A 91 -6.71 3.87 -13.13
CA SER A 91 -7.26 5.15 -12.69
C SER A 91 -8.77 5.10 -12.48
N PHE A 92 -9.49 4.24 -13.20
CA PHE A 92 -10.93 4.03 -12.99
C PHE A 92 -11.19 3.18 -11.74
N THR A 93 -10.30 2.23 -11.45
CA THR A 93 -10.29 1.48 -10.19
C THR A 93 -10.12 2.44 -9.01
N GLU A 94 -9.09 3.29 -9.03
CA GLU A 94 -8.84 4.24 -7.95
C GLU A 94 -9.98 5.26 -7.79
N GLU A 95 -10.54 5.77 -8.89
CA GLU A 95 -11.71 6.66 -8.84
C GLU A 95 -12.91 5.99 -8.17
N ALA A 96 -13.27 4.78 -8.58
CA ALA A 96 -14.39 4.06 -8.00
C ALA A 96 -14.18 3.77 -6.51
N MET A 97 -12.95 3.43 -6.10
CA MET A 97 -12.61 3.23 -4.69
C MET A 97 -12.73 4.52 -3.89
N LEU A 98 -12.06 5.59 -4.32
CA LEU A 98 -12.05 6.84 -3.56
C LEU A 98 -13.45 7.45 -3.43
N GLN A 99 -14.30 7.34 -4.45
CA GLN A 99 -15.70 7.77 -4.38
C GLN A 99 -16.51 6.96 -3.34
N ALA A 100 -16.33 5.65 -3.29
CA ALA A 100 -17.06 4.82 -2.33
C ALA A 100 -16.57 5.03 -0.89
N LEU A 101 -15.26 5.23 -0.71
CA LEU A 101 -14.63 5.44 0.58
C LEU A 101 -15.02 6.76 1.24
N GLU A 102 -15.58 7.73 0.51
CA GLU A 102 -16.16 8.94 1.11
C GLU A 102 -17.27 8.62 2.13
N SER A 103 -17.95 7.47 1.98
CA SER A 103 -18.98 7.00 2.92
C SER A 103 -18.44 6.09 4.02
N PHE A 104 -17.15 5.75 3.97
CA PHE A 104 -16.52 4.83 4.90
C PHE A 104 -15.87 5.60 6.06
N HIS A 105 -16.53 5.55 7.23
CA HIS A 105 -16.09 6.23 8.44
C HIS A 105 -15.95 5.23 9.60
N PRO A 106 -14.89 4.42 9.62
CA PRO A 106 -14.67 3.48 10.71
C PRO A 106 -14.40 4.25 12.01
N GLN A 107 -14.83 3.69 13.14
CA GLN A 107 -14.49 4.23 14.45
C GLN A 107 -13.00 4.07 14.71
N ALA A 108 -12.38 5.11 15.27
CA ALA A 108 -11.00 4.99 15.73
C ALA A 108 -10.90 4.01 16.91
N SER A 109 -9.83 3.21 16.91
CA SER A 109 -9.60 2.14 17.88
C SER A 109 -8.24 2.25 18.57
N SER A 110 -7.44 3.24 18.20
CA SER A 110 -6.10 3.50 18.73
C SER A 110 -5.97 4.96 19.12
N ARG A 111 -5.10 5.24 20.09
CA ARG A 111 -4.86 6.59 20.60
C ARG A 111 -3.44 7.07 20.32
N SER A 112 -3.30 8.35 20.05
CA SER A 112 -2.02 9.04 19.87
C SER A 112 -1.25 9.12 21.20
N LEU A 113 -0.01 9.63 21.15
CA LEU A 113 0.76 9.92 22.35
C LEU A 113 0.10 10.97 23.26
N ALA A 114 -0.69 11.89 22.71
CA ALA A 114 -1.48 12.86 23.46
C ALA A 114 -2.80 12.27 24.01
N GLY A 115 -3.11 11.00 23.72
CA GLY A 115 -4.32 10.32 24.19
C GLY A 115 -5.58 10.66 23.39
N THR A 116 -5.44 11.33 22.25
CA THR A 116 -6.49 11.58 21.25
C THR A 116 -6.68 10.37 20.36
N ASP A 117 -7.86 10.18 19.77
CA ASP A 117 -8.12 9.05 18.89
C ASP A 117 -7.45 9.26 17.52
N ILE A 118 -6.75 8.24 17.01
CA ILE A 118 -6.11 8.28 15.69
C ILE A 118 -7.13 7.90 14.62
N GLN A 119 -7.48 8.84 13.76
CA GLN A 119 -8.35 8.62 12.60
C GLN A 119 -7.52 8.17 11.39
N VAL A 120 -8.03 7.19 10.66
CA VAL A 120 -7.45 6.78 9.38
C VAL A 120 -8.50 7.02 8.29
N LYS A 121 -8.15 7.86 7.32
CA LYS A 121 -9.02 8.39 6.27
C LYS A 121 -8.45 8.06 4.88
N THR A 122 -9.17 8.46 3.83
CA THR A 122 -8.67 8.49 2.45
C THR A 122 -8.77 9.90 1.89
N PRO A 123 -7.91 10.30 0.93
CA PRO A 123 -7.99 11.63 0.34
C PRO A 123 -9.26 11.78 -0.49
N HIS A 124 -9.84 12.98 -0.51
CA HIS A 124 -10.91 13.30 -1.45
C HIS A 124 -10.40 13.28 -2.91
N LEU A 125 -11.19 12.69 -3.80
CA LEU A 125 -10.99 12.80 -5.24
C LEU A 125 -11.94 13.85 -5.80
N TYR A 126 -11.39 15.00 -6.16
CA TYR A 126 -12.16 16.15 -6.63
C TYR A 126 -12.61 16.05 -8.08
N LEU A 127 -11.81 15.41 -8.94
CA LEU A 127 -12.07 15.26 -10.37
C LEU A 127 -11.28 14.08 -10.95
N LEU A 128 -11.90 13.38 -11.91
CA LEU A 128 -11.19 12.61 -12.93
C LEU A 128 -11.53 13.17 -14.33
N ASP A 129 -10.55 13.77 -15.01
CA ASP A 129 -10.68 14.18 -16.41
C ASP A 129 -10.43 13.00 -17.35
N ARG A 130 -11.49 12.25 -17.64
CA ARG A 130 -11.45 11.11 -18.57
C ARG A 130 -11.33 11.52 -20.04
N ALA A 131 -11.77 12.73 -20.38
CA ALA A 131 -12.01 13.11 -21.77
C ALA A 131 -10.73 13.61 -22.46
N ASN A 132 -9.85 14.28 -21.72
CA ASN A 132 -8.70 14.94 -22.32
C ASN A 132 -7.38 14.24 -22.02
N SER A 133 -7.14 13.80 -20.77
CA SER A 133 -5.78 13.42 -20.35
C SER A 133 -5.67 12.44 -19.17
N ILE A 134 -6.74 11.75 -18.74
CA ILE A 134 -6.74 10.86 -17.56
C ILE A 134 -5.99 11.49 -16.37
N ILE A 135 -6.46 12.65 -15.95
CA ILE A 135 -5.91 13.41 -14.82
C ILE A 135 -6.86 13.26 -13.63
N GLN A 136 -6.34 12.76 -12.52
CA GLN A 136 -7.05 12.77 -11.24
C GLN A 136 -6.58 13.98 -10.41
N VAL A 137 -7.53 14.73 -9.85
CA VAL A 137 -7.28 15.85 -8.95
C VAL A 137 -7.67 15.42 -7.55
N HIS A 138 -6.70 15.28 -6.67
CA HIS A 138 -6.87 14.83 -5.29
C HIS A 138 -6.65 15.97 -4.29
N GLN A 139 -7.21 15.80 -3.09
CA GLN A 139 -6.86 16.58 -1.92
C GLN A 139 -5.35 16.59 -1.69
N ASP A 140 -4.80 17.76 -1.42
CA ASP A 140 -3.43 17.88 -0.93
C ASP A 140 -3.43 17.78 0.59
N LEU A 141 -2.69 16.80 1.11
CA LEU A 141 -2.61 16.46 2.54
C LEU A 141 -1.33 17.03 3.15
N SER A 142 -0.82 18.15 2.62
CA SER A 142 0.46 18.72 3.03
C SER A 142 0.35 19.65 4.23
N PRO A 143 1.36 19.68 5.13
CA PRO A 143 2.58 18.88 5.09
C PRO A 143 2.36 17.46 5.64
N SER A 144 2.67 16.45 4.84
CA SER A 144 2.67 15.04 5.24
C SER A 144 3.84 14.29 4.62
N ARG A 145 4.18 13.15 5.25
CA ARG A 145 5.23 12.23 4.79
C ARG A 145 4.68 10.82 4.83
N ASP A 146 5.17 9.97 3.92
CA ASP A 146 4.83 8.55 3.97
C ASP A 146 5.44 7.87 5.22
N PHE A 147 4.72 6.92 5.79
CA PHE A 147 5.09 6.26 7.03
C PHE A 147 6.44 5.52 6.90
N LYS A 148 6.73 4.97 5.72
CA LYS A 148 8.06 4.41 5.41
C LYS A 148 9.16 5.45 5.63
N SER A 149 9.04 6.62 5.02
CA SER A 149 10.02 7.70 5.14
C SER A 149 10.18 8.14 6.60
N ILE A 150 9.11 8.19 7.39
CA ILE A 150 9.15 8.50 8.82
C ILE A 150 9.99 7.46 9.57
N LEU A 151 9.67 6.17 9.40
CA LEU A 151 10.41 5.06 9.99
C LEU A 151 11.90 5.10 9.63
N LEU A 152 12.24 5.39 8.36
CA LEU A 152 13.63 5.46 7.90
C LEU A 152 14.39 6.68 8.43
N THR A 153 13.76 7.87 8.50
CA THR A 153 14.44 9.06 9.01
C THR A 153 14.67 9.02 10.52
N ALA A 154 13.83 8.30 11.24
CA ALA A 154 13.94 8.12 12.67
C ALA A 154 14.83 6.93 13.07
N ALA A 155 15.51 6.27 12.14
CA ALA A 155 16.48 5.22 12.45
C ALA A 155 17.62 5.71 13.39
N GLY A 156 17.91 7.02 13.39
CA GLY A 156 18.83 7.66 14.36
C GLY A 156 18.20 8.02 15.71
N GLN A 157 16.87 7.96 15.83
CA GLN A 157 16.07 8.22 17.04
C GLN A 157 15.44 6.93 17.60
N ASP A 158 15.79 5.77 17.06
CA ASP A 158 15.20 4.47 17.39
C ASP A 158 15.53 3.97 18.82
N THR A 159 16.26 4.77 19.60
CA THR A 159 16.44 4.59 21.04
C THR A 159 15.37 5.31 21.88
N ASP A 160 14.53 6.14 21.27
CA ASP A 160 13.49 6.90 21.95
C ASP A 160 12.21 6.04 22.09
N GLN A 161 11.88 5.72 23.34
CA GLN A 161 10.68 4.94 23.67
C GLN A 161 9.38 5.58 23.16
N SER A 162 9.33 6.92 23.08
CA SER A 162 8.14 7.62 22.57
C SER A 162 7.92 7.33 21.08
N PHE A 163 8.99 7.16 20.31
CA PHE A 163 8.90 6.82 18.89
C PHE A 163 8.44 5.36 18.68
N HIS A 164 8.85 4.45 19.56
CA HIS A 164 8.36 3.06 19.58
C HIS A 164 6.86 3.01 19.85
N VAL A 165 6.39 3.78 20.83
CA VAL A 165 4.95 3.88 21.14
C VAL A 165 4.18 4.52 19.97
N PHE A 166 4.71 5.57 19.35
CA PHE A 166 4.13 6.16 18.14
C PHE A 166 3.98 5.13 17.02
N ALA A 167 5.06 4.38 16.73
CA ALA A 167 5.06 3.38 15.66
C ALA A 167 4.05 2.26 15.95
N ARG A 168 4.00 1.78 17.20
CA ARG A 168 3.02 0.78 17.67
C ARG A 168 1.58 1.27 17.51
N ASN A 169 1.28 2.49 17.95
CA ASN A 169 -0.08 3.05 17.89
C ASN A 169 -0.52 3.33 16.45
N THR A 170 0.41 3.76 15.59
CA THR A 170 0.22 3.90 14.13
C THR A 170 -0.12 2.55 13.53
N GLY A 171 0.67 1.51 13.83
CA GLY A 171 0.39 0.13 13.41
C GLY A 171 -1.00 -0.31 13.83
N ALA A 172 -1.37 -0.14 15.10
CA ALA A 172 -2.68 -0.53 15.63
C ALA A 172 -3.84 0.18 14.93
N ALA A 173 -3.73 1.48 14.69
CA ALA A 173 -4.73 2.24 13.95
C ALA A 173 -4.90 1.70 12.51
N LEU A 174 -3.80 1.44 11.80
CA LEU A 174 -3.82 0.88 10.44
C LEU A 174 -4.41 -0.53 10.39
N GLY A 175 -4.06 -1.38 11.36
CA GLY A 175 -4.58 -2.75 11.44
C GLY A 175 -6.09 -2.76 11.64
N SER A 176 -6.56 -1.92 12.57
CA SER A 176 -8.00 -1.81 12.83
C SER A 176 -8.76 -1.19 11.67
N TRP A 177 -8.20 -0.18 11.02
CA TRP A 177 -8.81 0.43 9.85
C TRP A 177 -8.91 -0.58 8.70
N LEU A 178 -7.85 -1.37 8.46
CA LEU A 178 -7.86 -2.39 7.40
C LEU A 178 -8.89 -3.48 7.67
N LYS A 179 -9.04 -3.91 8.93
CA LYS A 179 -10.10 -4.83 9.32
C LYS A 179 -11.48 -4.25 9.02
N ALA A 180 -11.74 -3.02 9.47
CA ALA A 180 -13.01 -2.35 9.24
C ALA A 180 -13.29 -2.16 7.74
N PHE A 181 -12.25 -1.88 6.94
CA PHE A 181 -12.36 -1.79 5.48
C PHE A 181 -12.74 -3.15 4.87
N HIS A 182 -12.08 -4.23 5.27
CA HIS A 182 -12.39 -5.58 4.81
C HIS A 182 -13.83 -5.98 5.16
N GLU A 183 -14.32 -5.64 6.36
CA GLU A 183 -15.69 -5.90 6.80
C GLU A 183 -16.71 -5.03 6.05
N TRP A 184 -16.44 -3.73 5.89
CA TRP A 184 -17.27 -2.80 5.14
C TRP A 184 -17.43 -3.21 3.67
N ALA A 185 -16.35 -3.65 3.04
CA ALA A 185 -16.37 -4.05 1.63
C ALA A 185 -17.19 -5.34 1.38
N ASP A 186 -17.40 -6.17 2.40
CA ASP A 186 -18.25 -7.36 2.33
C ASP A 186 -19.75 -7.03 2.47
N GLU A 187 -20.09 -5.82 2.91
CA GLU A 187 -21.48 -5.44 3.10
C GLU A 187 -22.25 -5.53 1.77
N PRO A 188 -23.51 -6.03 1.77
CA PRO A 188 -24.31 -6.12 0.55
C PRO A 188 -24.44 -4.79 -0.21
N ALA A 189 -24.36 -3.67 0.49
CA ALA A 189 -24.37 -2.32 -0.08
C ALA A 189 -23.20 -2.09 -1.05
N GLN A 190 -22.04 -2.71 -0.83
CA GLN A 190 -20.83 -2.53 -1.64
C GLN A 190 -20.74 -3.46 -2.85
N ARG A 191 -21.73 -4.32 -3.08
CA ARG A 191 -21.72 -5.27 -4.22
C ARG A 191 -21.54 -4.58 -5.58
N ALA A 192 -22.14 -3.39 -5.76
CA ALA A 192 -21.98 -2.63 -6.99
C ALA A 192 -20.54 -2.13 -7.19
N LEU A 193 -19.89 -1.68 -6.11
CA LEU A 193 -18.47 -1.31 -6.11
C LEU A 193 -17.61 -2.53 -6.48
N CYS A 194 -17.78 -3.66 -5.80
CA CYS A 194 -17.01 -4.87 -6.06
C CYS A 194 -17.08 -5.30 -7.54
N ASN A 195 -18.28 -5.29 -8.13
CA ASN A 195 -18.47 -5.58 -9.55
C ASN A 195 -17.81 -4.54 -10.48
N ALA A 196 -17.72 -3.27 -10.07
CA ALA A 196 -17.03 -2.24 -10.84
C ALA A 196 -15.51 -2.44 -10.80
N ILE A 197 -14.95 -2.72 -9.62
CA ILE A 197 -13.51 -3.01 -9.45
C ILE A 197 -13.12 -4.30 -10.17
N GLU A 198 -13.91 -5.37 -10.08
CA GLU A 198 -13.66 -6.62 -10.79
C GLU A 198 -13.47 -6.41 -12.30
N ARG A 199 -14.32 -5.58 -12.93
CA ARG A 199 -14.25 -5.30 -14.37
C ARG A 199 -12.98 -4.56 -14.80
N ASN A 200 -12.38 -3.76 -13.92
CA ASN A 200 -11.26 -2.88 -14.25
C ASN A 200 -9.90 -3.38 -13.75
N SER A 201 -9.90 -4.24 -12.71
CA SER A 201 -8.69 -4.63 -11.97
C SER A 201 -7.84 -5.71 -12.66
N GLY A 202 -8.37 -6.43 -13.66
CA GLY A 202 -7.70 -7.57 -14.31
C GLY A 202 -6.24 -7.33 -14.72
N PRO A 203 -5.91 -6.25 -15.46
CA PRO A 203 -4.53 -5.95 -15.85
C PRO A 203 -3.59 -5.71 -14.66
N MET A 204 -4.02 -4.94 -13.66
CA MET A 204 -3.21 -4.61 -12.49
C MET A 204 -3.07 -5.80 -11.53
N ARG A 205 -4.13 -6.59 -11.39
CA ARG A 205 -4.12 -7.89 -10.69
C ARG A 205 -3.11 -8.84 -11.32
N LYS A 206 -3.08 -8.93 -12.66
CA LYS A 206 -2.08 -9.71 -13.40
C LYS A 206 -0.67 -9.18 -13.15
N LEU A 207 -0.45 -7.87 -13.25
CA LEU A 207 0.86 -7.26 -13.00
C LEU A 207 1.36 -7.58 -11.59
N LYS A 208 0.49 -7.48 -10.57
CA LYS A 208 0.84 -7.83 -9.19
C LYS A 208 1.22 -9.29 -9.06
N TYR A 209 0.47 -10.20 -9.68
CA TYR A 209 0.80 -11.63 -9.72
C TYR A 209 2.15 -11.90 -10.40
N ASP A 210 2.36 -11.35 -11.61
CA ASP A 210 3.57 -11.54 -12.41
C ASP A 210 4.82 -11.04 -11.67
N THR A 211 4.70 -9.92 -10.96
CA THR A 211 5.82 -9.33 -10.20
C THR A 211 6.07 -9.98 -8.84
N SER A 212 5.14 -10.80 -8.35
CA SER A 212 5.23 -11.48 -7.04
C SER A 212 5.30 -13.00 -7.17
N TYR A 213 4.16 -13.67 -7.20
CA TYR A 213 4.03 -15.13 -7.22
C TYR A 213 4.62 -15.78 -8.47
N ASP A 214 4.65 -15.10 -9.62
CA ASP A 214 5.27 -15.71 -10.80
C ASP A 214 6.81 -15.75 -10.71
N THR A 215 7.41 -14.81 -9.98
CA THR A 215 8.87 -14.60 -9.98
C THR A 215 9.59 -15.01 -8.69
N PHE A 216 8.91 -15.23 -7.57
CA PHE A 216 9.61 -15.48 -6.30
C PHE A 216 10.56 -16.70 -6.34
N ILE A 217 10.17 -17.79 -7.03
CA ILE A 217 11.04 -18.97 -7.17
C ILE A 217 12.30 -18.62 -7.97
N SER A 218 12.19 -17.84 -9.05
CA SER A 218 13.35 -17.47 -9.87
C SER A 218 14.30 -16.48 -9.18
N VAL A 219 13.80 -15.75 -8.17
CA VAL A 219 14.67 -15.00 -7.26
C VAL A 219 15.44 -15.95 -6.34
N LEU A 220 14.76 -16.91 -5.72
CA LEU A 220 15.39 -17.87 -4.81
C LEU A 220 16.43 -18.76 -5.51
N GLU A 221 16.27 -19.03 -6.81
CA GLU A 221 17.29 -19.74 -7.62
C GLU A 221 18.66 -19.05 -7.65
N LYS A 222 18.72 -17.75 -7.36
CA LYS A 222 19.98 -16.99 -7.27
C LYS A 222 20.74 -17.28 -5.96
N PHE A 223 20.13 -18.02 -5.05
CA PHE A 223 20.67 -18.38 -3.73
C PHE A 223 20.65 -19.91 -3.58
N PRO A 224 21.55 -20.63 -4.27
CA PRO A 224 21.57 -22.09 -4.26
C PRO A 224 21.84 -22.69 -2.89
N GLU A 225 22.37 -21.92 -1.93
CA GLU A 225 22.61 -22.38 -0.56
C GLU A 225 21.31 -22.70 0.19
N ILE A 226 20.16 -22.15 -0.24
CA ILE A 226 18.87 -22.26 0.48
C ILE A 226 17.78 -22.97 -0.34
N LEU A 227 18.08 -23.38 -1.57
CA LEU A 227 17.12 -23.96 -2.52
C LEU A 227 17.58 -25.35 -3.00
N ASP A 228 17.40 -26.38 -2.16
CA ASP A 228 17.53 -27.76 -2.61
C ASP A 228 16.33 -28.21 -3.48
N HIS A 229 16.45 -29.38 -4.12
CA HIS A 229 15.42 -29.90 -5.03
C HIS A 229 14.07 -30.18 -4.32
N GLY A 230 14.09 -30.66 -3.08
CA GLY A 230 12.88 -30.89 -2.28
C GLY A 230 12.16 -29.57 -2.01
N THR A 231 12.91 -28.60 -1.48
CA THR A 231 12.42 -27.25 -1.20
C THR A 231 11.83 -26.58 -2.45
N ARG A 232 12.48 -26.69 -3.61
CA ARG A 232 11.96 -26.16 -4.88
C ARG A 232 10.58 -26.74 -5.23
N LYS A 233 10.38 -28.04 -5.05
CA LYS A 233 9.11 -28.71 -5.35
C LYS A 233 7.98 -28.20 -4.44
N ASP A 234 8.26 -27.95 -3.17
CA ASP A 234 7.27 -27.43 -2.23
C ASP A 234 6.91 -25.98 -2.52
N LEU A 235 7.90 -25.14 -2.88
CA LEU A 235 7.65 -23.77 -3.35
C LEU A 235 6.80 -23.76 -4.63
N GLN A 236 7.01 -24.71 -5.55
CA GLN A 236 6.17 -24.84 -6.74
C GLN A 236 4.70 -25.12 -6.38
N ARG A 237 4.41 -25.93 -5.34
CA ARG A 237 3.03 -26.15 -4.89
C ARG A 237 2.38 -24.87 -4.36
N VAL A 238 3.14 -24.01 -3.68
CA VAL A 238 2.66 -22.70 -3.25
C VAL A 238 2.35 -21.81 -4.45
N LYS A 239 3.24 -21.80 -5.46
CA LYS A 239 3.00 -21.08 -6.73
C LYS A 239 1.75 -21.60 -7.44
N ASP A 240 1.58 -22.91 -7.55
CA ASP A 240 0.42 -23.52 -8.22
C ASP A 240 -0.88 -23.17 -7.49
N MET A 241 -0.87 -23.16 -6.16
CA MET A 241 -2.01 -22.70 -5.34
C MET A 241 -2.35 -21.23 -5.63
N ALA A 242 -1.37 -20.33 -5.60
CA ALA A 242 -1.58 -18.93 -5.93
C ALA A 242 -2.02 -18.71 -7.39
N THR A 243 -1.54 -19.54 -8.32
CA THR A 243 -1.96 -19.53 -9.73
C THR A 243 -3.42 -19.93 -9.87
N SER A 244 -3.81 -21.02 -9.22
CA SER A 244 -5.20 -21.49 -9.20
C SER A 244 -6.14 -20.42 -8.65
N GLU A 245 -5.74 -19.75 -7.58
CA GLU A 245 -6.48 -18.63 -6.99
C GLU A 245 -6.54 -17.40 -7.89
N PHE A 246 -5.44 -17.09 -8.59
CA PHE A 246 -5.41 -16.04 -9.58
C PHE A 246 -6.38 -16.33 -10.73
N GLU A 247 -6.46 -17.56 -11.20
CA GLU A 247 -7.30 -17.96 -12.34
C GLU A 247 -8.79 -18.12 -12.00
N LYS A 248 -9.16 -18.22 -10.72
CA LYS A 248 -10.56 -18.34 -10.30
C LYS A 248 -11.39 -17.11 -10.75
N PRO A 249 -12.49 -17.32 -11.49
CA PRO A 249 -13.46 -16.26 -11.79
C PRO A 249 -14.08 -15.75 -10.49
N LEU A 250 -14.11 -14.43 -10.32
CA LEU A 250 -14.64 -13.80 -9.12
C LEU A 250 -16.18 -13.85 -9.08
N ALA A 251 -16.86 -13.88 -10.23
CA ALA A 251 -18.31 -13.99 -10.34
C ALA A 251 -18.93 -15.34 -9.95
N SER A 252 -18.16 -16.40 -9.70
CA SER A 252 -18.69 -17.75 -9.40
C SER A 252 -18.83 -18.05 -7.90
N SER A 253 -18.80 -17.03 -7.06
CA SER A 253 -18.35 -17.19 -5.69
C SER A 253 -19.46 -16.92 -4.67
N GLU A 254 -20.50 -17.75 -4.70
CA GLU A 254 -21.34 -17.98 -3.51
C GLU A 254 -20.53 -18.69 -2.40
N ASP A 255 -19.35 -19.24 -2.74
CA ASP A 255 -18.41 -19.96 -1.88
C ASP A 255 -17.07 -19.22 -1.62
N LEU A 256 -17.03 -17.87 -1.64
CA LEU A 256 -15.81 -17.19 -1.17
C LEU A 256 -15.62 -17.52 0.31
N GLU A 257 -14.50 -18.19 0.62
CA GLU A 257 -14.04 -18.34 1.99
C GLU A 257 -14.02 -16.95 2.66
N ALA A 258 -14.34 -16.87 3.95
CA ALA A 258 -14.42 -15.61 4.71
C ALA A 258 -13.15 -14.73 4.65
N SER A 259 -12.05 -15.24 4.08
CA SER A 259 -10.79 -14.55 3.86
C SER A 259 -10.69 -13.85 2.49
N TRP A 260 -11.71 -13.91 1.64
CA TRP A 260 -11.75 -13.27 0.32
C TRP A 260 -12.70 -12.08 0.32
N GLY A 261 -12.33 -11.03 -0.40
CA GLY A 261 -13.12 -9.81 -0.53
C GLY A 261 -12.39 -8.76 -1.35
N LEU A 262 -12.81 -7.51 -1.23
CA LEU A 262 -12.08 -6.39 -1.82
C LEU A 262 -10.80 -6.12 -1.00
N VAL A 263 -9.66 -5.99 -1.67
CA VAL A 263 -8.38 -5.61 -1.07
C VAL A 263 -7.87 -4.33 -1.71
N HIS A 264 -7.06 -3.57 -0.99
CA HIS A 264 -6.31 -2.43 -1.52
C HIS A 264 -5.30 -2.88 -2.58
N GLY A 265 -4.67 -4.06 -2.40
CA GLY A 265 -3.77 -4.68 -3.37
C GLY A 265 -2.34 -4.10 -3.39
N ASP A 266 -2.12 -3.01 -2.65
CA ASP A 266 -0.80 -2.40 -2.44
C ASP A 266 -0.74 -1.70 -1.06
N PHE A 267 -1.13 -2.42 -0.01
CA PHE A 267 -1.19 -1.87 1.34
C PHE A 267 0.16 -2.01 2.07
N TRP A 268 1.01 -0.98 1.98
CA TRP A 268 2.34 -0.93 2.62
C TRP A 268 2.64 0.45 3.20
N THR A 269 3.74 0.58 3.95
CA THR A 269 4.07 1.83 4.66
C THR A 269 4.33 3.03 3.75
N GLY A 270 4.60 2.83 2.45
CA GLY A 270 4.74 3.91 1.47
C GLY A 270 3.41 4.54 1.02
N ASN A 271 2.29 3.82 1.17
CA ASN A 271 0.95 4.25 0.78
C ASN A 271 0.13 4.74 1.99
N VAL A 272 0.81 5.07 3.09
CA VAL A 272 0.22 5.67 4.29
C VAL A 272 0.88 7.01 4.53
N LEU A 273 0.13 8.10 4.40
CA LEU A 273 0.58 9.44 4.73
C LEU A 273 0.27 9.79 6.18
N VAL A 274 1.26 10.36 6.86
CA VAL A 274 1.15 10.87 8.22
C VAL A 274 1.50 12.37 8.19
N PRO A 275 0.65 13.26 8.73
CA PRO A 275 0.94 14.70 8.81
C PRO A 275 2.25 14.98 9.56
N GLU A 276 3.07 15.92 9.11
CA GLU A 276 4.40 16.14 9.74
C GLU A 276 4.31 16.59 11.21
N HIS A 277 3.25 17.31 11.56
CA HIS A 277 2.97 17.76 12.93
C HIS A 277 2.62 16.59 13.88
N ALA A 278 2.28 15.41 13.35
CA ALA A 278 1.99 14.21 14.12
C ALA A 278 3.18 13.70 14.94
N SER A 279 4.41 13.98 14.49
CA SER A 279 5.64 13.65 15.23
C SER A 279 5.77 14.40 16.57
N SER A 280 4.97 15.45 16.78
CA SER A 280 5.00 16.31 17.96
C SER A 280 3.92 16.01 19.01
N SER A 281 3.39 14.77 19.04
CA SER A 281 2.34 14.23 19.94
C SER A 281 0.88 14.33 19.48
N LEU A 282 0.58 15.00 18.36
CA LEU A 282 -0.77 15.23 17.83
C LEU A 282 -1.08 14.41 16.57
N GLN A 283 -0.74 13.12 16.57
CA GLN A 283 -1.14 12.24 15.47
C GLN A 283 -2.63 11.93 15.57
N ASP A 284 -3.47 12.84 15.09
CA ASP A 284 -4.92 12.65 15.13
C ASP A 284 -5.43 12.05 13.81
N GLU A 285 -4.64 12.12 12.72
CA GLU A 285 -5.06 11.68 11.39
C GLU A 285 -3.94 10.99 10.59
N MET A 286 -4.33 10.04 9.77
CA MET A 286 -3.52 9.39 8.74
C MET A 286 -4.35 9.13 7.49
N PHE A 287 -3.69 8.97 6.35
CA PHE A 287 -4.38 8.78 5.08
C PHE A 287 -3.83 7.58 4.31
N VAL A 288 -4.72 6.68 3.90
CA VAL A 288 -4.40 5.57 2.98
C VAL A 288 -4.64 6.04 1.56
N ILE A 289 -3.60 5.95 0.73
CA ILE A 289 -3.58 6.47 -0.65
C ILE A 289 -3.27 5.37 -1.66
N ASP A 290 -3.37 5.71 -2.95
CA ASP A 290 -2.93 4.86 -4.08
C ASP A 290 -3.75 3.57 -4.29
N TRP A 291 -5.03 3.75 -4.58
CA TRP A 291 -6.01 2.65 -4.72
C TRP A 291 -6.04 2.02 -6.11
N GLU A 292 -5.04 2.27 -6.96
CA GLU A 292 -5.04 1.85 -8.36
C GLU A 292 -4.87 0.33 -8.57
N LEU A 293 -4.39 -0.35 -7.52
CA LEU A 293 -4.20 -1.80 -7.43
C LEU A 293 -5.36 -2.53 -6.71
N ALA A 294 -6.42 -1.79 -6.34
CA ALA A 294 -7.57 -2.39 -5.66
C ALA A 294 -8.23 -3.44 -6.55
N GLN A 295 -8.59 -4.56 -5.93
CA GLN A 295 -9.03 -5.75 -6.64
C GLN A 295 -9.76 -6.69 -5.69
N PRO A 296 -10.66 -7.54 -6.20
CA PRO A 296 -11.10 -8.68 -5.41
C PRO A 296 -9.96 -9.70 -5.26
N GLY A 297 -9.72 -10.16 -4.04
CA GLY A 297 -8.62 -11.05 -3.71
C GLY A 297 -8.65 -11.56 -2.27
N HIS A 298 -7.66 -12.38 -1.94
CA HIS A 298 -7.48 -12.88 -0.58
C HIS A 298 -6.97 -11.77 0.34
N ARG A 299 -7.60 -11.52 1.50
CA ARG A 299 -7.24 -10.46 2.47
C ARG A 299 -5.78 -10.51 2.96
N ALA A 300 -5.19 -11.70 2.92
CA ALA A 300 -3.77 -11.89 3.18
C ALA A 300 -2.83 -11.14 2.22
N TYR A 301 -3.29 -10.66 1.05
CA TYR A 301 -2.49 -9.80 0.18
C TYR A 301 -2.12 -8.48 0.90
N ASP A 302 -3.10 -7.79 1.47
CA ASP A 302 -2.88 -6.52 2.17
C ASP A 302 -2.12 -6.74 3.49
N LEU A 303 -2.53 -7.75 4.26
CA LEU A 303 -1.88 -8.11 5.52
C LEU A 303 -0.41 -8.48 5.28
N GLY A 304 -0.16 -9.47 4.42
CA GLY A 304 1.17 -10.00 4.18
C GLY A 304 2.10 -8.95 3.59
N GLN A 305 1.59 -8.07 2.72
CA GLN A 305 2.36 -6.95 2.22
C GLN A 305 2.79 -6.01 3.35
N MET A 306 1.90 -5.59 4.24
CA MET A 306 2.28 -4.73 5.37
C MET A 306 3.26 -5.42 6.34
N PHE A 307 3.04 -6.69 6.69
CA PHE A 307 3.93 -7.46 7.56
C PHE A 307 5.34 -7.61 6.95
N GLY A 308 5.41 -8.03 5.68
CA GLY A 308 6.67 -8.17 4.96
C GLY A 308 7.39 -6.84 4.81
N ASP A 309 6.65 -5.76 4.54
CA ASP A 309 7.19 -4.42 4.39
C ASP A 309 7.81 -3.90 5.69
N LEU A 310 7.10 -4.01 6.82
CA LEU A 310 7.62 -3.58 8.13
C LEU A 310 8.83 -4.40 8.57
N TYR A 311 8.79 -5.72 8.36
CA TYR A 311 9.94 -6.58 8.65
C TYR A 311 11.15 -6.22 7.78
N GLU A 312 10.95 -5.89 6.50
CA GLU A 312 12.00 -5.45 5.58
C GLU A 312 12.77 -4.23 6.16
N ARG A 313 12.07 -3.26 6.78
CA ARG A 313 12.71 -2.07 7.39
C ARG A 313 13.55 -2.45 8.59
N LYS A 314 13.02 -3.31 9.48
CA LYS A 314 13.78 -3.84 10.63
C LYS A 314 15.04 -4.56 10.14
N HIS A 315 14.87 -5.51 9.23
CA HIS A 315 15.94 -6.40 8.77
C HIS A 315 17.06 -5.66 8.04
N PHE A 316 16.72 -4.91 6.99
CA PHE A 316 17.71 -4.27 6.12
C PHE A 316 18.19 -2.93 6.64
N LYS A 317 17.35 -2.17 7.35
CA LYS A 317 17.67 -0.80 7.78
C LYS A 317 17.85 -0.67 9.30
N GLY A 318 17.62 -1.74 10.06
CA GLY A 318 17.84 -1.75 11.51
C GLY A 318 16.84 -0.90 12.30
N VAL A 319 15.63 -0.73 11.76
CA VAL A 319 14.58 0.09 12.38
C VAL A 319 13.71 -0.78 13.28
N GLU A 320 13.99 -0.79 14.58
CA GLU A 320 13.26 -1.55 15.61
C GLU A 320 11.83 -1.04 15.78
N SER A 321 11.60 0.27 15.67
CA SER A 321 10.24 0.82 15.69
C SER A 321 9.34 0.29 14.57
N ALA A 322 9.89 -0.18 13.45
CA ALA A 322 9.12 -0.87 12.42
C ALA A 322 8.56 -2.21 12.92
N PHE A 323 9.29 -2.88 13.83
CA PHE A 323 8.80 -4.09 14.51
C PHE A 323 7.70 -3.77 15.53
N GLU A 324 7.80 -2.65 16.23
CA GLU A 324 6.72 -2.17 17.11
C GLU A 324 5.45 -1.85 16.31
N ALA A 325 5.59 -1.20 15.15
CA ALA A 325 4.47 -1.00 14.22
C ALA A 325 3.89 -2.32 13.71
N LEU A 326 4.73 -3.33 13.45
CA LEU A 326 4.30 -4.67 13.03
C LEU A 326 3.45 -5.34 14.11
N GLN A 327 3.88 -5.29 15.37
CA GLN A 327 3.11 -5.81 16.50
C GLN A 327 1.81 -5.04 16.72
N GLY A 328 1.87 -3.70 16.63
CA GLY A 328 0.69 -2.84 16.67
C GLY A 328 -0.32 -3.22 15.59
N PHE A 329 0.15 -3.40 14.36
CA PHE A 329 -0.68 -3.78 13.21
C PHE A 329 -1.40 -5.10 13.41
N ALA A 330 -0.70 -6.13 13.88
CA ALA A 330 -1.31 -7.41 14.24
C ALA A 330 -2.40 -7.24 15.30
N SER A 331 -2.08 -6.52 16.39
CA SER A 331 -3.01 -6.27 17.48
C SER A 331 -4.24 -5.46 17.05
N GLY A 332 -4.05 -4.48 16.16
CA GLY A 332 -5.12 -3.62 15.66
C GLY A 332 -6.08 -4.35 14.73
N TYR A 333 -5.55 -5.18 13.83
CA TYR A 333 -6.38 -6.06 13.00
C TYR A 333 -7.13 -7.10 13.86
N GLY A 334 -6.52 -7.46 15.00
CA GLY A 334 -7.07 -8.37 15.98
C GLY A 334 -6.80 -9.84 15.64
N GLY A 335 -7.39 -10.74 16.43
CA GLY A 335 -7.22 -12.19 16.25
C GLY A 335 -7.60 -12.62 14.83
N MET A 336 -6.68 -13.31 14.16
CA MET A 336 -6.89 -13.90 12.84
C MET A 336 -7.22 -15.38 13.00
N ALA A 337 -8.13 -15.89 12.16
CA ALA A 337 -8.27 -17.32 12.01
C ALA A 337 -6.95 -17.93 11.53
N ASP A 338 -6.59 -19.12 12.01
CA ASP A 338 -5.30 -19.75 11.70
C ASP A 338 -5.02 -19.81 10.19
N GLU A 339 -6.04 -20.08 9.37
CA GLU A 339 -5.89 -20.08 7.91
C GLU A 339 -5.45 -18.71 7.38
N LEU A 340 -6.11 -17.63 7.78
CA LEU A 340 -5.73 -16.26 7.36
C LEU A 340 -4.32 -15.91 7.83
N ALA A 341 -3.93 -16.33 9.04
CA ALA A 341 -2.58 -16.10 9.56
C ALA A 341 -1.51 -16.84 8.73
N PHE A 342 -1.72 -18.10 8.40
CA PHE A 342 -0.80 -18.86 7.55
C PHE A 342 -0.69 -18.26 6.14
N ARG A 343 -1.83 -17.88 5.54
CA ARG A 343 -1.84 -17.18 4.25
C ARG A 343 -1.08 -15.87 4.34
N THR A 344 -1.29 -15.09 5.39
CA THR A 344 -0.57 -13.83 5.63
C THR A 344 0.95 -14.04 5.69
N ALA A 345 1.42 -15.08 6.38
CA ALA A 345 2.84 -15.42 6.41
C ALA A 345 3.41 -15.77 5.02
N ILE A 346 2.66 -16.51 4.19
CA ILE A 346 3.05 -16.81 2.81
C ILE A 346 3.20 -15.51 2.00
N HIS A 347 2.20 -14.63 2.04
CA HIS A 347 2.23 -13.36 1.32
C HIS A 347 3.36 -12.43 1.83
N ALA A 348 3.63 -12.42 3.14
CA ALA A 348 4.77 -11.69 3.71
C ALA A 348 6.12 -12.21 3.21
N GLY A 349 6.29 -13.53 3.11
CA GLY A 349 7.50 -14.13 2.54
C GLY A 349 7.66 -13.79 1.06
N VAL A 350 6.59 -13.89 0.26
CA VAL A 350 6.63 -13.51 -1.17
C VAL A 350 6.98 -12.03 -1.33
N HIS A 351 6.40 -11.16 -0.50
CA HIS A 351 6.72 -9.73 -0.49
C HIS A 351 8.20 -9.48 -0.15
N LEU A 352 8.74 -10.17 0.85
CA LEU A 352 10.15 -10.03 1.27
C LEU A 352 11.11 -10.50 0.16
N ILE A 353 10.78 -11.57 -0.58
CA ILE A 353 11.55 -11.97 -1.77
C ILE A 353 11.46 -10.90 -2.86
N HIS A 354 10.28 -10.32 -3.05
CA HIS A 354 10.05 -9.29 -4.06
C HIS A 354 10.93 -8.04 -3.85
N TRP A 355 11.41 -7.76 -2.63
CA TRP A 355 12.44 -6.73 -2.38
C TRP A 355 13.62 -6.81 -3.35
N TYR A 356 14.07 -8.03 -3.68
CA TYR A 356 15.15 -8.25 -4.63
C TYR A 356 14.83 -7.63 -6.00
N ASN A 357 13.60 -7.69 -6.47
CA ASN A 357 13.22 -7.22 -7.81
C ASN A 357 12.82 -5.74 -7.86
N ARG A 358 12.72 -5.03 -6.72
CA ARG A 358 12.33 -3.59 -6.68
C ARG A 358 13.42 -2.61 -7.11
N ARG A 359 14.57 -3.12 -7.55
CA ARG A 359 15.69 -2.33 -8.09
C ARG A 359 15.83 -2.54 -9.58
N VAL A 360 16.52 -1.61 -10.24
CA VAL A 360 16.99 -1.84 -11.62
C VAL A 360 17.82 -3.14 -11.63
N PRO A 361 17.54 -4.14 -12.50
CA PRO A 361 18.17 -5.45 -12.42
C PRO A 361 19.70 -5.45 -12.45
N THR A 362 20.29 -4.45 -13.09
CA THR A 362 21.75 -4.25 -13.20
C THR A 362 22.36 -3.43 -12.06
N ALA A 363 21.53 -2.83 -11.19
CA ALA A 363 22.01 -2.08 -10.06
C ALA A 363 22.51 -3.01 -8.94
N PRO A 364 23.54 -2.59 -8.17
CA PRO A 364 24.00 -3.33 -7.00
C PRO A 364 22.87 -3.45 -5.98
N LEU A 365 22.96 -4.50 -5.14
CA LEU A 365 22.08 -4.65 -3.99
C LEU A 365 22.40 -3.56 -2.96
N ASP A 366 21.36 -2.97 -2.37
CA ASP A 366 21.47 -1.94 -1.32
C ASP A 366 21.55 -2.57 0.09
N ALA A 367 22.09 -3.78 0.18
CA ALA A 367 22.31 -4.51 1.43
C ALA A 367 23.49 -5.50 1.32
N PRO A 368 24.18 -5.80 2.43
CA PRO A 368 25.22 -6.83 2.48
C PRO A 368 24.70 -8.22 2.05
N PRO A 369 25.50 -9.03 1.33
CA PRO A 369 25.07 -10.34 0.84
C PRO A 369 24.55 -11.30 1.91
N ASP A 370 25.15 -11.29 3.10
CA ASP A 370 24.73 -12.09 4.26
C ASP A 370 23.34 -11.69 4.76
N LYS A 371 23.05 -10.39 4.87
CA LYS A 371 21.70 -9.90 5.19
C LYS A 371 20.68 -10.28 4.12
N VAL A 372 21.07 -10.25 2.84
CA VAL A 372 20.19 -10.67 1.75
C VAL A 372 19.89 -12.16 1.84
N LEU A 373 20.91 -13.00 2.07
CA LEU A 373 20.73 -14.45 2.23
C LEU A 373 19.83 -14.78 3.44
N GLU A 374 20.01 -14.08 4.56
CA GLU A 374 19.16 -14.21 5.74
C GLU A 374 17.70 -13.87 5.40
N ALA A 375 17.45 -12.74 4.74
CA ALA A 375 16.09 -12.36 4.33
C ALA A 375 15.44 -13.39 3.39
N MET A 376 16.19 -13.91 2.41
CA MET A 376 15.67 -14.94 1.49
C MET A 376 15.39 -16.26 2.22
N THR A 377 16.22 -16.61 3.22
CA THR A 377 16.00 -17.78 4.08
C THR A 377 14.72 -17.62 4.90
N THR A 378 14.58 -16.50 5.60
CA THR A 378 13.40 -16.17 6.40
C THR A 378 12.13 -16.18 5.55
N ALA A 379 12.18 -15.53 4.38
CA ALA A 379 11.03 -15.48 3.48
C ALA A 379 10.60 -16.86 2.98
N LYS A 380 11.56 -17.69 2.56
CA LYS A 380 11.33 -19.08 2.16
C LYS A 380 10.71 -19.89 3.30
N ASP A 381 11.24 -19.75 4.51
CA ASP A 381 10.71 -20.46 5.67
C ASP A 381 9.28 -20.02 6.01
N TRP A 382 8.96 -18.72 5.95
CA TRP A 382 7.58 -18.24 6.11
C TRP A 382 6.62 -18.82 5.08
N ILE A 383 7.06 -18.91 3.82
CA ILE A 383 6.25 -19.51 2.74
C ILE A 383 6.00 -21.00 3.04
N LEU A 384 7.05 -21.77 3.31
CA LEU A 384 6.93 -23.21 3.49
C LEU A 384 6.19 -23.56 4.78
N ARG A 385 6.52 -22.92 5.89
CA ARG A 385 5.86 -23.16 7.19
C ARG A 385 4.43 -22.67 7.19
N GLY A 386 4.14 -21.58 6.49
CA GLY A 386 2.77 -21.14 6.23
C GLY A 386 1.98 -22.19 5.46
N TYR A 387 2.55 -22.73 4.38
CA TYR A 387 1.92 -23.78 3.57
C TYR A 387 1.73 -25.10 4.33
N GLU A 388 2.70 -25.48 5.17
CA GLU A 388 2.65 -26.66 6.05
C GLU A 388 1.73 -26.48 7.28
N ARG A 389 1.26 -25.25 7.53
CA ARG A 389 0.47 -24.87 8.70
C ARG A 389 1.20 -25.13 10.03
N ASP A 390 2.51 -24.88 10.07
CA ASP A 390 3.35 -25.11 11.25
C ASP A 390 3.27 -23.95 12.25
N LYS A 391 2.18 -23.91 13.01
CA LYS A 391 1.94 -22.88 14.05
C LYS A 391 3.05 -22.84 15.10
N ILE A 392 3.61 -24.00 15.47
CA ILE A 392 4.63 -24.10 16.52
C ILE A 392 5.92 -23.41 16.07
N TRP A 393 6.32 -23.60 14.81
CA TRP A 393 7.48 -22.91 14.25
C TRP A 393 7.33 -21.39 14.33
N PHE A 394 6.14 -20.86 14.01
CA PHE A 394 5.90 -19.42 14.02
C PHE A 394 5.93 -18.78 15.41
N GLN A 395 5.70 -19.52 16.49
CA GLN A 395 5.74 -18.99 17.87
C GLN A 395 7.07 -18.34 18.25
N THR A 396 8.15 -18.71 17.57
CA THR A 396 9.50 -18.16 17.79
C THR A 396 9.99 -17.27 16.66
N SER A 397 9.15 -17.05 15.64
CA SER A 397 9.47 -16.23 14.47
C SER A 397 9.12 -14.76 14.69
N ALA A 398 9.58 -13.89 13.80
CA ALA A 398 9.17 -12.48 13.80
C ALA A 398 7.68 -12.25 13.46
N LEU A 399 6.95 -13.29 13.03
CA LEU A 399 5.51 -13.25 12.77
C LEU A 399 4.69 -13.93 13.87
N SER A 400 5.26 -14.19 15.06
CA SER A 400 4.52 -14.80 16.19
C SER A 400 3.22 -14.07 16.51
N CYS A 401 3.22 -12.74 16.36
CA CYS A 401 2.07 -11.86 16.62
C CYS A 401 0.82 -12.18 15.80
N LEU A 402 0.93 -12.90 14.67
CA LEU A 402 -0.24 -13.37 13.91
C LEU A 402 -1.12 -14.34 14.72
N TRP A 403 -0.59 -14.93 15.80
CA TRP A 403 -1.27 -15.93 16.64
C TRP A 403 -1.39 -15.54 18.12
N GLU A 404 -1.01 -14.31 18.51
CA GLU A 404 -0.96 -13.88 19.93
C GLU A 404 -2.32 -13.47 20.52
N HIS A 405 -3.41 -13.49 19.73
CA HIS A 405 -4.72 -12.92 20.11
C HIS A 405 -5.91 -13.88 19.96
N LEU A 406 -5.67 -15.20 20.08
CA LEU A 406 -6.73 -16.23 20.06
C LEU A 406 -7.20 -16.62 21.46
#